data_AF-A0A133Y596-F1
#
_entry.id   AF-A0A133Y596-F1
#
_cell.length_a   1.000
_cell.length_b   1.000
_cell.length_c   1.000
_cell.angle_alpha   90.00
_cell.angle_beta   90.00
_cell.angle_gamma   90.00
#
_symmetry.space_group_name_H-M   'P 1'
#
loop_
_entity.id
_entity.type
_entity.pdbx_description
1 polymer ?
#
loop_
_entity_poly.entity_id
_entity_poly.type
_entity_poly.pdbx_seq_one_letter_code
_entity_poly.pdbx_strand_id
1 'polypeptide(L)'
;MENSKKRPIVSVNLLISIGVWLVLILIHSFSIGGESNGKVPFFWEKTSLYYSTWFLDFLLIGTWYLNYYFFAPKLIAKRKFVAYGVVVVLFMVLGLFFQLMLFYLFKWPMPLYGSSASASLFGCMAMLALFAIGFSARSIKSWILLQDKVSMLEKEKQSSEETIADLRRQLEEKNAVAVPTEEVKTAPQEEDTQSSQGIERLVEGIGEQEEPLL
;
A
#
# COMPACT_ATOMS: atom_id res chain seq x y z
N MET A 1 26.52 -10.15 26.82
CA MET A 1 27.08 -9.65 25.55
C MET A 1 26.37 -10.37 24.41
N GLU A 2 25.25 -9.84 23.94
CA GLU A 2 24.44 -10.49 22.91
C GLU A 2 23.93 -9.40 21.96
N ASN A 3 24.69 -9.07 20.89
CA ASN A 3 24.27 -8.03 19.94
C ASN A 3 25.02 -7.97 18.59
N SER A 4 25.38 -9.10 17.97
CA SER A 4 26.11 -9.06 16.68
C SER A 4 25.51 -9.82 15.49
N LYS A 5 24.55 -10.75 15.67
CA LYS A 5 24.25 -11.72 14.59
C LYS A 5 23.17 -11.33 13.56
N LYS A 6 22.39 -10.26 13.77
CA LYS A 6 21.32 -9.84 12.82
C LYS A 6 21.76 -8.86 11.72
N ARG A 7 23.00 -8.36 11.73
CA ARG A 7 23.47 -7.34 10.77
C ARG A 7 23.83 -7.83 9.35
N PRO A 8 24.31 -9.07 9.09
CA PRO A 8 24.86 -9.40 7.77
C PRO A 8 23.79 -9.46 6.68
N ILE A 9 22.56 -9.88 7.02
CA ILE A 9 21.48 -10.04 6.03
C ILE A 9 20.97 -8.67 5.55
N VAL A 10 20.85 -7.70 6.47
CA VAL A 10 20.42 -6.33 6.13
C VAL A 10 21.47 -5.65 5.25
N SER A 11 22.76 -5.80 5.57
CA SER A 11 23.85 -5.24 4.75
C SER A 11 23.91 -5.85 3.35
N VAL A 12 23.65 -7.16 3.21
CA VAL A 12 23.63 -7.82 1.90
C VAL A 12 22.46 -7.33 1.05
N ASN A 13 21.24 -7.23 1.62
CA ASN A 13 20.09 -6.69 0.89
C ASN A 13 20.28 -5.23 0.47
N LEU A 14 20.90 -4.42 1.33
CA LEU A 14 21.25 -3.04 1.01
C LEU A 14 22.32 -2.97 -0.09
N LEU A 15 23.34 -3.82 -0.03
CA LEU A 15 24.37 -3.90 -1.06
C LEU A 15 23.79 -4.31 -2.42
N ILE A 16 22.91 -5.33 -2.44
CA ILE A 16 22.20 -5.75 -3.65
C ILE A 16 21.36 -4.59 -4.20
N SER A 17 20.64 -3.88 -3.33
CA SER A 17 19.79 -2.75 -3.75
C SER A 17 20.62 -1.63 -4.37
N ILE A 18 21.75 -1.26 -3.74
CA ILE A 18 22.67 -0.25 -4.29
C ILE A 18 23.26 -0.73 -5.62
N GLY A 19 23.65 -2.00 -5.71
CA GLY A 19 24.16 -2.60 -6.94
C GLY A 19 23.14 -2.54 -8.09
N VAL A 20 21.88 -2.87 -7.83
CA VAL A 20 20.80 -2.79 -8.82
C VAL A 20 20.62 -1.36 -9.33
N TRP A 21 20.62 -0.36 -8.43
CA TRP A 21 20.49 1.04 -8.83
C TRP A 21 21.69 1.54 -9.64
N LEU A 22 22.91 1.15 -9.26
CA LEU A 22 24.10 1.49 -10.03
C LEU A 22 24.05 0.88 -11.44
N VAL A 23 23.65 -0.38 -11.56
CA VAL A 23 23.49 -1.04 -12.87
C VAL A 23 22.43 -0.33 -13.72
N LEU A 24 21.29 0.06 -13.12
CA LEU A 24 20.24 0.81 -13.82
C LEU A 24 20.73 2.17 -14.33
N ILE A 25 21.49 2.93 -13.52
CA ILE A 25 22.07 4.21 -13.92
C ILE A 25 23.05 4.03 -15.08
N LEU A 26 23.87 2.97 -15.04
CA LEU A 26 24.81 2.66 -16.12
C LEU A 26 24.09 2.29 -17.41
N ILE A 27 23.05 1.44 -17.33
CA ILE A 27 22.23 1.08 -18.49
C ILE A 27 21.57 2.34 -19.07
N HIS A 28 20.98 3.20 -18.25
CA HIS A 28 20.38 4.45 -18.70
C HIS A 28 21.40 5.38 -19.39
N SER A 29 22.57 5.55 -18.78
CA SER A 29 23.66 6.36 -19.35
C SER A 29 24.15 5.81 -20.70
N PHE A 30 24.16 4.48 -20.85
CA PHE A 30 24.51 3.82 -22.11
C PHE A 30 23.40 3.94 -23.16
N SER A 31 22.11 3.89 -22.77
CA SER A 31 20.98 4.03 -23.69
C SER A 31 20.84 5.44 -24.27
N ILE A 32 21.20 6.48 -23.51
CA ILE A 32 21.23 7.86 -24.01
C ILE A 32 22.45 8.10 -24.92
N GLY A 33 23.59 7.47 -24.58
CA GLY A 33 24.80 7.54 -25.39
C GLY A 33 24.63 6.80 -26.71
N GLY A 34 24.69 7.53 -27.83
CA GLY A 34 24.58 6.94 -29.16
C GLY A 34 23.20 7.05 -29.81
N GLU A 35 22.31 7.92 -29.33
CA GLU A 35 21.00 8.13 -29.95
C GLU A 35 21.11 8.63 -31.42
N SER A 36 20.71 7.73 -32.32
CA SER A 36 20.46 7.67 -33.78
C SER A 36 21.20 8.53 -34.82
N ASN A 37 21.93 9.60 -34.48
CA ASN A 37 22.55 10.46 -35.50
C ASN A 37 23.93 11.02 -35.13
N GLY A 38 24.62 10.46 -34.14
CA GLY A 38 25.96 10.91 -33.73
C GLY A 38 26.00 12.32 -33.13
N LYS A 39 24.83 12.89 -32.77
CA LYS A 39 24.71 14.23 -32.18
C LYS A 39 24.96 14.24 -30.67
N VAL A 40 24.84 13.09 -30.02
CA VAL A 40 25.05 12.94 -28.57
C VAL A 40 26.30 12.09 -28.34
N PRO A 41 27.39 12.65 -27.81
CA PRO A 41 28.61 11.88 -27.52
C PRO A 41 28.35 10.86 -26.42
N PHE A 42 29.08 9.75 -26.44
CA PHE A 42 29.01 8.78 -25.36
C PHE A 42 29.46 9.42 -24.03
N PHE A 43 29.01 8.88 -22.90
CA PHE A 43 29.30 9.47 -21.60
C PHE A 43 30.80 9.50 -21.23
N TRP A 44 31.60 8.63 -21.85
CA TRP A 44 33.05 8.58 -21.72
C TRP A 44 33.76 9.73 -22.45
N GLU A 45 33.14 10.32 -23.49
CA GLU A 45 33.72 11.39 -24.30
C GLU A 45 33.44 12.78 -23.71
N LYS A 46 32.22 13.00 -23.21
CA LYS A 46 31.84 14.22 -22.49
C LYS A 46 30.95 13.90 -21.30
N THR A 47 31.58 13.55 -20.19
CA THR A 47 30.89 13.21 -18.93
C THR A 47 30.05 14.35 -18.36
N SER A 48 30.45 15.61 -18.61
CA SER A 48 29.73 16.79 -18.10
C SER A 48 28.30 16.94 -18.62
N LEU A 49 27.97 16.35 -19.77
CA LEU A 49 26.61 16.36 -20.34
C LEU A 49 25.65 15.42 -19.58
N TYR A 50 26.17 14.43 -18.86
CA TYR A 50 25.38 13.39 -18.21
C TYR A 50 25.08 13.69 -16.73
N TYR A 51 25.68 14.72 -16.15
CA TYR A 51 25.43 15.09 -14.75
C TYR A 51 23.96 15.38 -14.49
N SER A 52 23.28 16.13 -15.37
CA SER A 52 21.85 16.41 -15.19
C SER A 52 21.01 15.13 -15.21
N THR A 53 21.38 14.14 -16.02
CA THR A 53 20.70 12.84 -16.09
C THR A 53 20.90 12.05 -14.79
N TRP A 54 22.11 12.00 -14.27
CA TRP A 54 22.39 11.29 -13.00
C TRP A 54 21.66 11.92 -11.82
N PHE A 55 21.55 13.25 -11.78
CA PHE A 55 20.75 13.92 -10.75
C PHE A 55 19.26 13.58 -10.86
N LEU A 56 18.73 13.43 -12.08
CA LEU A 56 17.38 12.94 -12.29
C LEU A 56 17.23 11.50 -11.82
N ASP A 57 18.18 10.61 -12.13
CA ASP A 57 18.18 9.24 -11.62
C ASP A 57 18.21 9.20 -10.09
N PHE A 58 19.03 10.01 -9.42
CA PHE A 58 19.03 10.11 -7.95
C PHE A 58 17.70 10.61 -7.39
N LEU A 59 17.05 11.57 -8.05
CA LEU A 59 15.72 12.03 -7.67
C LEU A 59 14.69 10.89 -7.79
N LEU A 60 14.75 10.11 -8.86
CA LEU A 60 13.88 8.96 -9.07
C LEU A 60 14.09 7.89 -7.99
N ILE A 61 15.34 7.56 -7.68
CA ILE A 61 15.72 6.62 -6.62
C ILE A 61 15.20 7.10 -5.27
N GLY A 62 15.44 8.37 -4.95
CA GLY A 62 14.96 9.00 -3.71
C GLY A 62 13.44 8.96 -3.62
N THR A 63 12.75 9.29 -4.70
CA THR A 63 11.28 9.27 -4.78
C THR A 63 10.72 7.86 -4.59
N TRP A 64 11.35 6.86 -5.22
CA TRP A 64 10.97 5.45 -5.04
C TRP A 64 11.03 5.03 -3.57
N TYR A 65 12.15 5.31 -2.89
CA TYR A 65 12.31 4.95 -1.48
C TYR A 65 11.39 5.75 -0.57
N LEU A 66 11.20 7.04 -0.85
CA LEU A 66 10.29 7.88 -0.09
C LEU A 66 8.84 7.40 -0.24
N ASN A 67 8.44 6.99 -1.44
CA ASN A 67 7.15 6.37 -1.66
C ASN A 67 7.01 5.05 -0.89
N TYR A 68 7.98 4.15 -1.05
CA TYR A 68 7.95 2.81 -0.46
C TYR A 68 7.91 2.83 1.08
N TYR A 69 8.74 3.67 1.71
CA TYR A 69 8.92 3.71 3.16
C TYR A 69 8.05 4.75 3.89
N PHE A 70 7.62 5.84 3.24
CA PHE A 70 6.92 6.93 3.92
C PHE A 70 5.48 7.10 3.45
N PHE A 71 5.26 7.40 2.17
CA PHE A 71 3.93 7.75 1.66
C PHE A 71 2.99 6.55 1.67
N ALA A 72 3.43 5.43 1.11
CA ALA A 72 2.62 4.24 1.00
C ALA A 72 2.17 3.68 2.38
N PRO A 73 3.03 3.54 3.41
CA PRO A 73 2.57 3.07 4.72
C PRO A 73 1.67 4.06 5.46
N LYS A 74 1.94 5.37 5.38
CA LYS A 74 1.15 6.35 6.14
C LYS A 74 -0.20 6.66 5.52
N LEU A 75 -0.27 6.74 4.19
CA LEU A 75 -1.45 7.22 3.48
C LEU A 75 -2.39 6.08 3.10
N ILE A 76 -1.85 4.93 2.65
CA ILE A 76 -2.68 3.79 2.23
C ILE A 76 -3.26 3.04 3.43
N ALA A 77 -2.51 2.90 4.53
CA ALA A 77 -3.03 2.26 5.75
C ALA A 77 -4.23 3.01 6.34
N LYS A 78 -4.28 4.34 6.16
CA LYS A 78 -5.39 5.19 6.62
C LYS A 78 -6.48 5.39 5.55
N ARG A 79 -6.44 4.64 4.43
CA ARG A 79 -7.34 4.78 3.28
C ARG A 79 -7.43 6.21 2.71
N LYS A 80 -6.39 7.03 2.91
CA LYS A 80 -6.33 8.42 2.41
C LYS A 80 -5.86 8.46 0.96
N PHE A 81 -6.65 7.87 0.06
CA PHE A 81 -6.30 7.74 -1.36
C PHE A 81 -6.19 9.10 -2.07
N VAL A 82 -7.06 10.06 -1.74
CA VAL A 82 -7.01 11.42 -2.31
C VAL A 82 -5.70 12.12 -1.96
N ALA A 83 -5.29 12.07 -0.69
CA ALA A 83 -4.03 12.68 -0.26
C ALA A 83 -2.81 12.02 -0.93
N TYR A 84 -2.84 10.71 -1.14
CA TYR A 84 -1.81 10.01 -1.91
C TYR A 84 -1.80 10.46 -3.38
N GLY A 85 -2.96 10.60 -4.02
CA GLY A 85 -3.08 11.13 -5.37
C GLY A 85 -2.50 12.54 -5.51
N VAL A 86 -2.76 13.44 -4.55
CA VAL A 86 -2.16 14.77 -4.52
C VAL A 86 -0.63 14.69 -4.44
N VAL A 87 -0.08 13.81 -3.61
CA VAL A 87 1.38 13.60 -3.55
C VAL A 87 1.93 13.12 -4.89
N VAL A 88 1.27 12.16 -5.55
CA VAL A 88 1.69 11.69 -6.89
C VAL A 88 1.71 12.85 -7.89
N VAL A 89 0.65 13.66 -7.93
CA VAL A 89 0.57 14.83 -8.83
C VAL A 89 1.68 15.83 -8.52
N LEU A 90 1.95 16.12 -7.24
CA LEU A 90 3.05 17.01 -6.84
C LEU A 90 4.40 16.51 -7.32
N PHE A 91 4.67 15.21 -7.22
CA PHE A 91 5.92 14.63 -7.72
C PHE A 91 5.98 14.57 -9.25
N MET A 92 4.86 14.38 -9.94
CA MET A 92 4.81 14.49 -11.41
C MET A 92 5.14 15.92 -11.86
N VAL A 93 4.54 16.92 -11.23
CA VAL A 93 4.85 18.34 -11.47
C VAL A 93 6.31 18.62 -11.15
N LEU A 94 6.83 18.09 -10.03
CA LEU A 94 8.24 18.22 -9.68
C LEU A 94 9.13 17.61 -10.77
N GLY A 95 8.85 16.39 -11.24
CA GLY A 95 9.61 15.74 -12.32
C GLY A 95 9.55 16.49 -13.65
N LEU A 96 8.41 17.13 -13.96
CA LEU A 96 8.22 17.96 -15.15
C LEU A 96 9.15 19.18 -15.15
N PHE A 97 9.24 19.86 -14.00
CA PHE A 97 10.01 21.10 -13.84
C PHE A 97 11.44 20.90 -13.34
N PHE A 98 11.78 19.71 -12.83
CA PHE A 98 13.09 19.42 -12.26
C PHE A 98 14.21 19.69 -13.27
N GLN A 99 14.00 19.22 -14.50
CA GLN A 99 14.90 19.42 -15.63
C GLN A 99 15.12 20.92 -15.91
N LEU A 100 14.06 21.72 -15.84
CA LEU A 100 14.11 23.17 -15.99
C LEU A 100 14.89 23.85 -14.84
N MET A 101 14.69 23.39 -13.60
CA MET A 101 15.43 23.88 -12.44
C MET A 101 16.93 23.62 -12.56
N LEU A 102 17.35 22.41 -12.98
CA LEU A 102 18.78 22.11 -13.17
C LEU A 102 19.43 23.02 -14.22
N PHE A 103 18.73 23.28 -15.32
CA PHE A 103 19.23 24.21 -16.33
C PHE A 103 19.35 25.64 -15.78
N TYR A 104 18.36 26.14 -15.04
CA TYR A 104 18.42 27.51 -14.51
C TYR A 104 19.47 27.67 -13.41
N LEU A 105 19.60 26.68 -12.52
CA LEU A 105 20.47 26.75 -11.35
C LEU A 105 21.95 26.49 -11.70
N PHE A 106 22.22 25.53 -12.59
CA PHE A 106 23.58 25.09 -12.90
C PHE A 106 24.01 25.34 -14.34
N LYS A 107 23.10 25.81 -15.23
CA LYS A 107 23.35 25.98 -16.67
C LYS A 107 23.92 24.74 -17.35
N TRP A 108 23.56 23.56 -16.84
CA TRP A 108 24.06 22.31 -17.40
C TRP A 108 23.38 21.99 -18.74
N PRO A 109 24.16 21.84 -19.83
CA PRO A 109 23.61 21.48 -21.13
C PRO A 109 23.10 20.05 -21.11
N MET A 110 21.98 19.80 -21.80
CA MET A 110 21.39 18.47 -21.86
C MET A 110 21.62 17.78 -23.20
N PRO A 111 21.81 16.45 -23.18
CA PRO A 111 22.07 15.68 -24.40
C PRO A 111 20.90 15.74 -25.40
N LEU A 112 19.64 15.73 -24.93
CA LEU A 112 18.46 15.69 -25.82
C LEU A 112 17.98 17.07 -26.32
N TYR A 113 18.14 18.13 -25.52
CA TYR A 113 17.51 19.44 -25.77
C TYR A 113 18.52 20.56 -26.06
N GLY A 114 19.82 20.26 -25.99
CA GLY A 114 20.88 21.25 -26.23
C GLY A 114 20.84 22.39 -25.21
N SER A 115 20.76 23.63 -25.70
CA SER A 115 20.75 24.87 -24.90
C SER A 115 19.36 25.41 -24.55
N SER A 116 18.28 24.75 -25.01
CA SER A 116 16.91 25.21 -24.74
C SER A 116 16.31 24.41 -23.61
N ALA A 117 15.98 25.09 -22.51
CA ALA A 117 15.28 24.48 -21.39
C ALA A 117 13.83 24.22 -21.79
N SER A 118 13.42 22.95 -21.82
CA SER A 118 12.04 22.56 -22.05
C SER A 118 11.55 21.65 -20.91
N ALA A 119 10.25 21.70 -20.65
CA ALA A 119 9.61 20.84 -19.67
C ALA A 119 9.78 19.37 -20.08
N SER A 120 10.18 18.51 -19.13
CA SER A 120 10.48 17.11 -19.42
C SER A 120 9.25 16.23 -19.22
N LEU A 121 8.58 15.86 -20.32
CA LEU A 121 7.54 14.84 -20.28
C LEU A 121 8.09 13.49 -19.82
N PHE A 122 9.36 13.19 -20.13
CA PHE A 122 10.02 11.97 -19.69
C PHE A 122 10.14 11.90 -18.16
N GLY A 123 10.53 13.01 -17.52
CA GLY A 123 10.59 13.09 -16.05
C GLY A 123 9.23 12.91 -15.38
N CYS A 124 8.18 13.49 -15.98
CA CYS A 124 6.80 13.33 -15.52
C CYS A 124 6.31 11.87 -15.60
N MET A 125 6.51 11.22 -16.76
CA MET A 125 6.12 9.83 -16.98
C MET A 125 6.92 8.86 -16.10
N ALA A 126 8.21 9.12 -15.88
CA ALA A 126 9.03 8.30 -15.01
C ALA A 126 8.57 8.36 -13.56
N MET A 127 8.20 9.55 -13.05
CA MET A 127 7.63 9.69 -11.71
C MET A 127 6.31 8.91 -11.60
N LEU A 128 5.39 9.08 -12.56
CA LEU A 128 4.13 8.34 -12.57
C LEU A 128 4.36 6.82 -12.57
N ALA A 129 5.27 6.33 -13.40
CA ALA A 129 5.60 4.91 -13.48
C ALA A 129 6.14 4.36 -12.15
N LEU A 130 7.05 5.08 -11.49
CA LEU A 130 7.57 4.68 -10.17
C LEU A 130 6.48 4.62 -9.11
N PHE A 131 5.58 5.61 -9.09
CA PHE A 131 4.44 5.59 -8.16
C PHE A 131 3.47 4.45 -8.46
N ALA A 132 3.22 4.14 -9.73
CA ALA A 132 2.36 3.03 -10.15
C ALA A 132 2.95 1.67 -9.75
N ILE A 133 4.24 1.43 -10.05
CA ILE A 133 4.93 0.18 -9.69
C ILE A 133 4.98 0.04 -8.16
N GLY A 134 5.32 1.12 -7.44
CA GLY A 134 5.37 1.12 -5.98
C GLY A 134 4.00 0.84 -5.33
N PHE A 135 2.93 1.38 -5.92
CA PHE A 135 1.56 1.08 -5.51
C PHE A 135 1.20 -0.39 -5.74
N SER A 136 1.43 -0.91 -6.95
CA SER A 136 1.14 -2.31 -7.31
C SER A 136 1.85 -3.32 -6.42
N ALA A 137 3.16 -3.13 -6.18
CA ALA A 137 3.95 -4.01 -5.31
C ALA A 137 3.38 -4.06 -3.89
N ARG A 138 2.88 -2.93 -3.38
CA ARG A 138 2.31 -2.86 -2.04
C ARG A 138 0.90 -3.44 -1.97
N SER A 139 0.07 -3.19 -2.98
CA SER A 139 -1.27 -3.78 -3.08
C SER A 139 -1.20 -5.30 -3.03
N ILE A 140 -0.25 -5.91 -3.75
CA ILE A 140 -0.01 -7.36 -3.72
C ILE A 140 0.41 -7.82 -2.32
N LYS A 141 1.38 -7.15 -1.68
CA LYS A 141 1.81 -7.51 -0.31
C LYS A 141 0.67 -7.39 0.70
N SER A 142 -0.15 -6.35 0.59
CA SER A 142 -1.29 -6.15 1.49
C SER A 142 -2.36 -7.21 1.27
N TRP A 143 -2.56 -7.65 0.03
CA TRP A 143 -3.49 -8.73 -0.30
C TRP A 143 -3.04 -10.07 0.30
N ILE A 144 -1.76 -10.43 0.15
CA ILE A 144 -1.19 -11.64 0.76
C ILE A 144 -1.37 -11.63 2.28
N LEU A 145 -1.05 -10.50 2.93
CA LEU A 145 -1.24 -10.35 4.39
C LEU A 145 -2.71 -10.44 4.81
N LEU A 146 -3.64 -10.02 3.96
CA LEU A 146 -5.07 -10.16 4.23
C LEU A 146 -5.51 -11.61 4.11
N GLN A 147 -5.03 -12.31 3.09
CA GLN A 147 -5.34 -13.72 2.87
C GLN A 147 -4.87 -14.58 4.05
N ASP A 148 -3.67 -14.33 4.56
CA ASP A 148 -3.16 -15.00 5.77
C ASP A 148 -4.08 -14.76 6.98
N LYS A 149 -4.52 -13.52 7.20
CA LYS A 149 -5.42 -13.18 8.31
C LYS A 149 -6.80 -13.81 8.18
N VAL A 150 -7.37 -13.84 6.98
CA VAL A 150 -8.65 -14.51 6.73
C VAL A 150 -8.53 -15.99 7.05
N SER A 151 -7.45 -16.64 6.59
CA SER A 151 -7.23 -18.07 6.87
C SER A 151 -7.04 -18.38 8.37
N MET A 152 -6.48 -17.46 9.15
CA MET A 152 -6.37 -17.61 10.61
C MET A 152 -7.73 -17.43 11.29
N LEU A 153 -8.50 -16.41 10.90
CA LEU A 153 -9.84 -16.16 11.46
C LEU A 153 -10.82 -17.29 11.13
N GLU A 154 -10.74 -17.89 9.95
CA GLU A 154 -11.55 -19.06 9.59
C GLU A 154 -11.24 -20.26 10.48
N LYS A 155 -9.95 -20.49 10.81
CA LYS A 155 -9.54 -21.54 11.75
C LYS A 155 -10.04 -21.29 13.17
N GLU A 156 -9.97 -20.04 13.65
CA GLU A 156 -10.51 -19.68 14.96
C GLU A 156 -12.03 -19.86 15.02
N LYS A 157 -12.74 -19.48 13.96
CA LYS A 157 -14.19 -19.68 13.85
C LYS A 157 -14.56 -21.16 13.90
N GLN A 158 -13.87 -22.01 13.11
CA GLN A 158 -14.09 -23.46 13.11
C GLN A 158 -13.84 -24.07 14.50
N SER A 159 -12.75 -23.69 15.16
CA SER A 159 -12.44 -24.18 16.51
C SER A 159 -13.51 -23.76 17.54
N SER A 160 -14.05 -22.55 17.43
CA SER A 160 -15.14 -22.09 18.30
C SER A 160 -16.45 -22.83 18.02
N GLU A 161 -16.77 -23.11 16.75
CA GLU A 161 -17.96 -23.89 16.36
C GLU A 161 -17.87 -25.34 16.87
N GLU A 162 -16.70 -25.97 16.78
CA GLU A 162 -16.44 -27.30 17.35
C GLU A 162 -16.62 -27.32 18.87
N THR A 163 -16.13 -26.29 19.56
CA THR A 163 -16.28 -26.14 21.02
C THR A 163 -17.75 -26.00 21.41
N ILE A 164 -18.54 -25.22 20.66
CA ILE A 164 -19.98 -25.06 20.89
C ILE A 164 -20.72 -26.38 20.63
N ALA A 165 -20.36 -27.10 19.56
CA ALA A 165 -20.98 -28.38 19.23
C ALA A 165 -20.69 -29.45 20.30
N ASP A 166 -19.49 -29.49 20.84
CA ASP A 166 -19.10 -30.40 21.91
C ASP A 166 -19.84 -30.09 23.22
N LEU A 167 -19.91 -28.81 23.61
CA LEU A 167 -20.68 -28.37 24.78
C LEU A 167 -22.17 -28.70 24.65
N ARG A 168 -22.75 -28.56 23.45
CA ARG A 168 -24.15 -28.98 23.19
C ARG A 168 -24.33 -30.48 23.37
N ARG A 169 -23.41 -31.31 22.87
CA ARG A 169 -23.45 -32.76 23.06
C ARG A 169 -23.34 -33.14 24.54
N GLN A 170 -22.43 -32.51 25.28
CA GLN A 170 -22.29 -32.74 26.72
C GLN A 170 -23.56 -32.33 27.50
N LEU A 171 -24.24 -31.25 27.09
CA LEU A 171 -25.52 -30.84 27.66
C LEU A 171 -26.65 -31.82 27.34
N GLU A 172 -26.74 -32.31 26.10
CA GLU A 172 -27.71 -33.33 25.69
C GLU A 172 -27.47 -34.66 26.43
N GLU A 173 -26.23 -35.08 26.59
CA GLU A 173 -25.86 -36.27 27.36
C GLU A 173 -26.22 -36.12 28.84
N LYS A 174 -25.91 -34.97 29.45
CA LYS A 174 -26.30 -34.70 30.84
C LYS A 174 -27.82 -34.60 31.02
N ASN A 175 -28.55 -34.04 30.07
CA ASN A 175 -30.01 -34.02 30.09
C ASN A 175 -30.62 -35.42 29.88
N ALA A 176 -30.01 -36.27 29.05
CA ALA A 176 -30.42 -37.65 28.87
C ALA A 176 -30.17 -38.52 30.12
N VAL A 177 -29.14 -38.21 30.91
CA VAL A 177 -28.85 -38.87 32.20
C VAL A 177 -29.72 -38.33 33.34
N ALA A 178 -30.29 -37.14 33.22
CA ALA A 178 -31.14 -36.49 34.24
C ALA A 178 -32.63 -36.87 34.18
N VAL A 179 -33.03 -37.90 33.42
CA VAL A 179 -34.41 -38.43 33.46
C VAL A 179 -34.48 -39.70 34.31
N PRO A 180 -34.67 -39.59 35.64
CA PRO A 180 -35.58 -40.44 36.38
C PRO A 180 -36.97 -39.81 36.37
N THR A 181 -37.94 -40.62 35.96
CA THR A 181 -39.39 -40.49 36.13
C THR A 181 -39.82 -39.63 37.32
N GLU A 182 -40.46 -38.49 37.07
CA GLU A 182 -41.66 -38.11 37.80
C GLU A 182 -42.76 -37.74 36.80
N GLU A 183 -43.89 -38.44 36.95
CA GLU A 183 -45.11 -38.34 36.18
C GLU A 183 -45.87 -37.03 36.44
N VAL A 184 -46.38 -36.47 35.34
CA VAL A 184 -47.75 -35.93 35.19
C VAL A 184 -48.15 -34.69 36.01
N LYS A 185 -48.28 -33.55 35.29
CA LYS A 185 -49.60 -32.89 35.20
C LYS A 185 -49.80 -32.10 33.89
N THR A 186 -50.88 -32.46 33.23
CA THR A 186 -51.44 -31.97 31.96
C THR A 186 -51.93 -30.51 32.05
N ALA A 187 -51.48 -29.67 31.08
CA ALA A 187 -52.17 -28.58 30.32
C ALA A 187 -53.23 -27.65 31.00
N PRO A 188 -53.39 -26.36 30.57
CA PRO A 188 -53.28 -25.92 29.17
C PRO A 188 -52.56 -24.59 28.87
N GLN A 189 -52.22 -24.52 27.59
CA GLN A 189 -51.82 -23.41 26.73
C GLN A 189 -52.65 -22.13 26.93
N GLU A 190 -51.98 -21.00 27.23
CA GLU A 190 -52.55 -19.64 27.11
C GLU A 190 -51.46 -18.61 26.75
N GLU A 191 -51.70 -17.96 25.61
CA GLU A 191 -51.35 -16.59 25.18
C GLU A 191 -49.89 -16.09 25.17
N ASP A 192 -49.36 -16.19 23.96
CA ASP A 192 -48.38 -15.34 23.32
C ASP A 192 -48.86 -13.88 23.27
N THR A 193 -48.51 -13.02 24.24
CA THR A 193 -48.59 -11.54 24.10
C THR A 193 -47.62 -10.85 25.06
N GLN A 194 -46.31 -10.89 24.80
CA GLN A 194 -45.39 -9.96 25.48
C GLN A 194 -44.14 -9.54 24.70
N SER A 195 -43.92 -10.04 23.48
CA SER A 195 -42.72 -9.69 22.69
C SER A 195 -42.94 -8.61 21.61
N SER A 196 -44.15 -8.05 21.45
CA SER A 196 -44.40 -6.97 20.46
C SER A 196 -44.24 -5.55 21.00
N GLN A 197 -44.27 -5.32 22.32
CA GLN A 197 -44.14 -3.97 22.89
C GLN A 197 -42.70 -3.44 22.94
N GLY A 198 -41.68 -4.31 22.77
CA GLY A 198 -40.27 -3.91 22.74
C GLY A 198 -39.79 -3.39 21.38
N ILE A 199 -40.48 -3.77 20.28
CA ILE A 199 -40.05 -3.43 18.92
C ILE A 199 -40.63 -2.09 18.47
N GLU A 200 -41.85 -1.72 18.90
CA GLU A 200 -42.44 -0.40 18.58
C GLU A 200 -41.67 0.78 19.22
N ARG A 201 -41.07 0.60 20.42
CA ARG A 201 -40.31 1.68 21.08
C ARG A 201 -38.91 1.93 20.55
N LEU A 202 -38.35 1.02 19.74
CA LEU A 202 -37.02 1.20 19.14
C LEU A 202 -37.07 1.80 17.74
N VAL A 203 -38.22 1.73 17.06
CA VAL A 203 -38.43 2.34 15.73
C VAL A 203 -38.73 3.84 15.84
N GLU A 204 -39.35 4.30 16.94
CA GLU A 204 -39.67 5.72 17.17
C GLU A 204 -38.43 6.59 17.52
N GLY A 205 -37.30 5.98 17.89
CA GLY A 205 -36.07 6.69 18.28
C GLY A 205 -35.08 6.99 17.15
N ILE A 206 -35.37 6.59 15.90
CA ILE A 206 -34.42 6.69 14.77
C ILE A 206 -34.92 7.69 13.68
N GLY A 207 -36.07 8.34 13.89
CA GLY A 207 -36.74 9.16 12.87
C GLY A 207 -36.46 10.67 12.86
N GLU A 208 -35.72 11.24 13.82
CA GLU A 208 -35.47 12.70 13.86
C GLU A 208 -33.98 13.01 14.10
N GLN A 209 -33.22 13.12 13.01
CA GLN A 209 -32.21 14.18 12.86
C GLN A 209 -31.68 14.21 11.40
N GLU A 210 -32.54 14.70 10.50
CA GLU A 210 -32.12 15.31 9.24
C GLU A 210 -32.27 16.84 9.32
N GLU A 211 -31.16 17.52 8.97
CA GLU A 211 -31.02 18.88 8.39
C GLU A 211 -31.16 20.16 9.28
N PRO A 212 -30.60 21.35 8.90
CA PRO A 212 -30.08 21.76 7.57
C PRO A 212 -28.76 22.59 7.53
N LEU A 213 -28.28 22.71 6.28
CA LEU A 213 -27.52 23.79 5.64
C LEU A 213 -27.24 25.09 6.43
N LEU A 214 -25.95 25.42 6.58
CA LEU A 214 -25.33 26.71 6.22
C LEU A 214 -23.81 26.56 6.09
#